data_AF-A0A968XDF0-F1
#
_entry.id   AF-A0A968XDF0-F1
#
_cell.length_a   1.000
_cell.length_b   1.000
_cell.length_c   1.000
_cell.angle_alpha   90.00
_cell.angle_beta   90.00
_cell.angle_gamma   90.00
#
_symmetry.space_group_name_H-M   'P 1'
#
loop_
_entity.id
_entity.type
_entity.pdbx_description
1 polymer ?
#
loop_
_entity_poly.entity_id
_entity_poly.type
_entity_poly.pdbx_seq_one_letter_code
_entity_poly.pdbx_strand_id
1 'polypeptide(L)'
;MATALTKFPSLEAASQAQLLDIQASLRFNQGDASNALAQWQQAEKLSGERGDRLKLRQAQALQQLGLHRKAIELLQKQLNLTDPNQLQKTTIAQVPALQILAESYRATDRASVAKQILERGLALAPMMHRSS
;
A
#
# COMPACT_ATOMS: atom_id res chain seq x y z
N MET A 1 12.71 -25.13 25.35
CA MET A 1 12.06 -24.69 24.10
C MET A 1 11.52 -23.29 24.33
N ALA A 2 12.16 -22.26 23.79
CA ALA A 2 11.75 -20.87 23.98
C ALA A 2 10.64 -20.53 22.98
N THR A 3 9.45 -20.24 23.49
CA THR A 3 8.29 -19.78 22.73
C THR A 3 8.61 -18.45 22.07
N ALA A 4 8.49 -18.38 20.75
CA ALA A 4 8.65 -17.17 19.97
C ALA A 4 7.59 -16.14 20.43
N LEU A 5 8.00 -15.17 21.23
CA LEU A 5 7.21 -13.98 21.53
C LEU A 5 7.07 -13.19 20.22
N THR A 6 5.90 -13.33 19.59
CA THR A 6 5.40 -12.40 18.58
C THR A 6 5.68 -10.97 19.03
N LYS A 7 6.47 -10.24 18.24
CA LYS A 7 7.02 -8.91 18.54
C LYS A 7 5.93 -7.86 18.37
N PHE A 8 4.96 -7.83 19.28
CA PHE A 8 3.94 -6.78 19.31
C PHE A 8 4.60 -5.44 19.66
N PRO A 9 4.30 -4.35 18.94
CA PRO A 9 4.80 -3.03 19.31
C PRO A 9 4.27 -2.65 20.69
N SER A 10 5.07 -1.94 21.47
CA SER A 10 4.59 -1.34 22.72
C SER A 10 3.44 -0.38 22.45
N LEU A 11 2.57 -0.15 23.45
CA LEU A 11 1.48 0.83 23.33
C LEU A 11 1.98 2.22 22.93
N GLU A 12 3.16 2.59 23.41
CA GLU A 12 3.86 3.83 23.05
C GLU A 12 4.24 3.85 21.56
N ALA A 13 4.86 2.78 21.04
CA ALA A 13 5.23 2.67 19.63
C ALA A 13 4.00 2.71 18.71
N ALA A 14 2.90 2.05 19.10
CA ALA A 14 1.65 2.09 18.36
C ALA A 14 1.03 3.50 18.32
N SER A 15 1.04 4.22 19.45
CA SER A 15 0.54 5.59 19.55
C SER A 15 1.39 6.56 18.72
N GLN A 16 2.71 6.39 18.76
CA GLN A 16 3.64 7.17 17.95
C GLN A 16 3.45 6.91 16.45
N ALA A 17 3.26 5.65 16.04
CA ALA A 17 2.96 5.31 14.66
C ALA A 17 1.67 5.97 14.16
N GLN A 18 0.63 5.98 15.00
CA GLN A 18 -0.64 6.62 14.67
C GLN A 18 -0.51 8.14 14.55
N LEU A 19 0.23 8.79 15.45
CA LEU A 19 0.51 10.22 15.36
C LEU A 19 1.25 10.56 14.06
N LEU A 20 2.26 9.76 13.70
CA LEU A 20 2.99 9.93 12.44
C LEU A 20 2.09 9.72 11.22
N ASP A 21 1.17 8.74 11.21
CA ASP A 21 0.21 8.56 10.11
C ASP A 21 -0.69 9.79 9.95
N ILE A 22 -1.18 10.37 11.05
CA ILE A 22 -2.03 11.57 11.03
C ILE A 22 -1.25 12.76 10.47
N GLN A 23 -0.04 13.02 10.97
CA GLN A 23 0.80 14.12 10.49
C GLN A 23 1.17 13.97 9.01
N ALA A 24 1.55 12.77 8.59
CA ALA A 24 1.87 12.47 7.20
C ALA A 24 0.66 12.69 6.29
N SER A 25 -0.53 12.26 6.72
CA SER A 25 -1.78 12.49 5.99
C SER A 25 -2.07 13.98 5.81
N LEU A 26 -1.86 14.79 6.85
CA LEU A 26 -2.02 16.23 6.77
C LEU A 26 -1.06 16.85 5.75
N ARG A 27 0.23 16.49 5.81
CA ARG A 27 1.25 16.98 4.87
C ARG A 27 0.95 16.59 3.42
N PHE A 28 0.54 15.33 3.21
CA PHE A 28 0.15 14.85 1.88
C PHE A 28 -1.00 15.67 1.30
N ASN A 29 -2.03 15.94 2.12
CA ASN A 29 -3.18 16.76 1.71
C ASN A 29 -2.81 18.22 1.43
N GLN A 30 -1.69 18.70 1.99
CA GLN A 30 -1.13 20.03 1.71
C GLN A 30 -0.21 20.04 0.47
N GLY A 31 -0.06 18.90 -0.23
CA GLY A 31 0.82 18.75 -1.39
C GLY A 31 2.28 18.41 -1.05
N ASP A 32 2.60 18.26 0.24
CA ASP A 32 3.94 17.92 0.72
C ASP A 32 4.13 16.39 0.77
N ALA A 33 4.05 15.77 -0.40
CA ALA A 33 4.13 14.31 -0.56
C ALA A 33 5.49 13.73 -0.13
N SER A 34 6.57 14.50 -0.25
CA SER A 34 7.92 14.07 0.12
C SER A 34 8.04 13.88 1.64
N ASN A 35 7.63 14.89 2.43
CA ASN A 35 7.68 14.75 3.88
C ASN A 35 6.62 13.76 4.40
N ALA A 36 5.46 13.69 3.76
CA ALA A 36 4.46 12.67 4.07
C ALA A 36 5.02 11.24 3.90
N LEU A 37 5.69 10.98 2.78
CA LEU A 37 6.35 9.69 2.52
C LEU A 37 7.36 9.34 3.61
N ALA A 38 8.21 10.28 4.00
CA ALA A 38 9.20 10.07 5.06
C ALA A 38 8.54 9.72 6.40
N GLN A 39 7.46 10.42 6.76
CA GLN A 39 6.72 10.16 8.00
C GLN A 39 5.97 8.82 7.97
N TRP A 40 5.37 8.44 6.84
CA TRP A 40 4.74 7.12 6.71
C TRP A 40 5.75 5.96 6.76
N GLN A 41 6.97 6.16 6.25
CA GLN A 41 8.06 5.18 6.39
C GLN A 41 8.51 5.05 7.85
N GLN A 42 8.49 6.14 8.62
CA GLN A 42 8.77 6.07 10.07
C GLN A 42 7.63 5.37 10.82
N ALA A 43 6.38 5.69 10.51
CA ALA A 43 5.21 5.02 11.10
C ALA A 43 5.22 3.51 10.81
N GLU A 44 5.63 3.10 9.61
CA GLU A 44 5.69 1.69 9.22
C GLU A 44 6.69 0.90 10.07
N LYS A 45 7.88 1.48 10.31
CA LYS A 45 8.90 0.87 11.18
C LYS A 45 8.40 0.62 12.60
N LEU A 46 7.47 1.46 13.09
CA LEU A 46 6.86 1.34 14.41
C LEU A 46 5.64 0.41 14.44
N SER A 47 4.97 0.20 13.31
CA SER A 47 3.70 -0.53 13.22
C SER A 47 3.84 -2.05 13.04
N GLY A 48 5.05 -2.55 12.75
CA GLY A 48 5.28 -3.98 12.50
C GLY A 48 4.43 -4.52 11.36
N GLU A 49 3.83 -5.71 11.54
CA GLU A 49 3.05 -6.42 10.50
C GLU A 49 1.76 -5.68 10.06
N ARG A 50 1.34 -4.63 10.76
CA ARG A 50 0.15 -3.82 10.40
C ARG A 50 0.44 -2.70 9.39
N GLY A 51 1.63 -2.69 8.79
CA GLY A 51 2.11 -1.65 7.87
C GLY A 51 1.44 -1.58 6.49
N ASP A 52 0.56 -2.52 6.14
CA ASP A 52 -0.02 -2.58 4.79
C ASP A 52 -0.83 -1.34 4.39
N ARG A 53 -1.54 -0.72 5.35
CA ARG A 53 -2.21 0.56 5.10
C ARG A 53 -1.22 1.69 4.85
N LEU A 54 -0.08 1.68 5.53
CA LEU A 54 0.95 2.71 5.37
C LEU A 54 1.65 2.55 4.01
N LYS A 55 1.94 1.33 3.56
CA LYS A 55 2.50 1.07 2.23
C LYS A 55 1.60 1.59 1.10
N LEU A 56 0.28 1.49 1.25
CA LEU A 56 -0.67 2.07 0.30
C LEU A 56 -0.50 3.59 0.17
N ARG A 57 -0.43 4.28 1.31
CA ARG A 57 -0.24 5.74 1.37
C ARG A 57 1.13 6.16 0.85
N GLN A 58 2.17 5.41 1.17
CA GLN A 58 3.51 5.61 0.61
C GLN A 58 3.50 5.47 -0.92
N ALA A 59 2.78 4.49 -1.47
CA ALA A 59 2.65 4.33 -2.92
C ALA A 59 1.95 5.53 -3.57
N GLN A 60 0.90 6.07 -2.95
CA GLN A 60 0.24 7.30 -3.41
C GLN A 60 1.17 8.51 -3.37
N ALA A 61 1.97 8.67 -2.30
CA ALA A 61 3.00 9.71 -2.23
C ALA A 61 4.03 9.56 -3.35
N LEU A 62 4.50 8.34 -3.60
CA LEU A 62 5.45 8.06 -4.68
C LEU A 62 4.85 8.42 -6.04
N GLN A 63 3.58 8.13 -6.31
CA GLN A 63 2.92 8.55 -7.54
C GLN A 63 2.84 10.07 -7.68
N GLN A 64 2.46 10.80 -6.63
CA GLN A 64 2.42 12.28 -6.67
C GLN A 64 3.80 12.90 -6.92
N LEU A 65 4.86 12.24 -6.47
CA LEU A 65 6.25 12.64 -6.72
C LEU A 65 6.76 12.20 -8.12
N GLY A 66 5.92 11.57 -8.95
CA GLY A 66 6.31 11.02 -10.26
C GLY A 66 7.15 9.74 -10.19
N LEU A 67 7.32 9.16 -9.00
CA LEU A 67 8.15 7.99 -8.73
C LEU A 67 7.38 6.67 -8.94
N HIS A 68 6.69 6.54 -10.08
CA HIS A 68 5.79 5.42 -10.37
C HIS A 68 6.47 4.05 -10.32
N ARG A 69 7.74 3.95 -10.73
CA ARG A 69 8.51 2.69 -10.63
C ARG A 69 8.66 2.22 -9.19
N LYS A 70 8.94 3.13 -8.25
CA LYS A 70 9.04 2.81 -6.82
C LYS A 70 7.69 2.43 -6.23
N ALA A 71 6.60 3.09 -6.66
CA ALA A 71 5.25 2.73 -6.26
C ALA A 71 4.90 1.30 -6.71
N ILE A 72 5.25 0.93 -7.96
CA ILE A 72 5.09 -0.43 -8.49
C ILE A 72 5.85 -1.43 -7.62
N GLU A 73 7.15 -1.22 -7.39
CA GLU A 73 7.98 -2.13 -6.62
C GLU A 73 7.45 -2.33 -5.18
N LEU A 74 7.01 -1.24 -4.54
CA LEU A 74 6.46 -1.28 -3.20
C LEU A 74 5.18 -2.13 -3.13
N LEU A 75 4.24 -1.89 -4.05
CA LEU A 75 2.95 -2.58 -4.08
C LEU A 75 3.08 -4.03 -4.57
N GLN A 76 3.98 -4.32 -5.50
CA GLN A 76 4.28 -5.71 -5.89
C GLN A 76 4.78 -6.51 -4.69
N LYS A 77 5.68 -5.93 -3.87
CA LYS A 77 6.15 -6.57 -2.65
C LYS A 77 5.02 -6.75 -1.63
N GLN A 78 4.18 -5.73 -1.42
CA GLN A 78 3.04 -5.82 -0.51
C GLN A 78 2.05 -6.91 -0.92
N LEU A 79 1.77 -7.03 -2.22
CA LEU A 79 0.82 -7.98 -2.77
C LEU A 79 1.44 -9.36 -3.03
N ASN A 80 2.73 -9.55 -2.77
CA ASN A 80 3.51 -10.72 -3.16
C ASN A 80 3.35 -11.07 -4.65
N LEU A 81 3.29 -10.04 -5.52
CA LEU A 81 3.17 -10.18 -6.97
C LEU A 81 4.55 -10.10 -7.60
N THR A 82 5.22 -11.25 -7.67
CA THR A 82 6.47 -11.40 -8.43
C THR A 82 6.23 -11.62 -9.92
N ASP A 83 5.02 -12.06 -10.29
CA ASP A 83 4.56 -12.30 -11.66
C ASP A 83 3.09 -11.85 -11.80
N PRO A 84 2.69 -11.15 -12.89
CA PRO A 84 1.29 -10.85 -13.21
C PRO A 84 0.32 -12.05 -13.09
N ASN A 85 0.76 -13.27 -13.32
CA ASN A 85 -0.09 -14.46 -13.17
C ASN A 85 -0.52 -14.74 -11.72
N GLN A 86 0.16 -14.14 -10.75
CA GLN A 86 -0.18 -14.27 -9.33
C GLN A 86 -1.36 -13.38 -8.91
N LEU A 87 -1.86 -12.53 -9.82
CA LEU A 87 -3.06 -11.71 -9.60
C LEU A 87 -4.29 -12.55 -9.18
N GLN A 88 -4.34 -13.84 -9.50
CA GLN A 88 -5.43 -14.72 -9.08
C GLN A 88 -5.52 -14.93 -7.57
N LYS A 89 -4.41 -14.74 -6.84
CA LYS A 89 -4.36 -14.89 -5.37
C LYS A 89 -4.81 -13.64 -4.61
N THR A 90 -5.13 -12.55 -5.32
CA THR A 90 -5.49 -11.29 -4.68
C THR A 90 -6.88 -11.35 -4.07
N THR A 91 -7.07 -10.64 -2.96
CA THR A 91 -8.31 -10.59 -2.20
C THR A 91 -8.99 -9.23 -2.31
N ILE A 92 -10.25 -9.15 -1.84
CA ILE A 92 -11.04 -7.92 -1.83
C ILE A 92 -10.32 -6.79 -1.08
N ALA A 93 -9.68 -7.10 0.05
CA ALA A 93 -8.95 -6.13 0.86
C ALA A 93 -7.78 -5.46 0.10
N GLN A 94 -7.32 -6.08 -0.98
CA GLN A 94 -6.21 -5.60 -1.80
C GLN A 94 -6.65 -4.76 -3.01
N VAL A 95 -7.96 -4.62 -3.27
CA VAL A 95 -8.48 -3.83 -4.40
C VAL A 95 -7.92 -2.40 -4.44
N PRO A 96 -7.82 -1.65 -3.32
CA PRO A 96 -7.20 -0.31 -3.35
C PRO A 96 -5.73 -0.34 -3.81
N ALA A 97 -4.97 -1.36 -3.39
CA ALA A 97 -3.58 -1.53 -3.82
C ALA A 97 -3.49 -1.87 -5.31
N LEU A 98 -4.42 -2.68 -5.84
CA LEU A 98 -4.49 -3.00 -7.27
C LEU A 98 -4.79 -1.76 -8.11
N GLN A 99 -5.66 -0.86 -7.65
CA GLN A 99 -5.97 0.39 -8.35
C GLN A 99 -4.73 1.28 -8.51
N ILE A 100 -4.04 1.55 -7.39
CA ILE A 100 -2.81 2.37 -7.39
C ILE A 100 -1.70 1.71 -8.22
N LEU A 101 -1.57 0.39 -8.15
CA LEU A 101 -0.62 -0.35 -8.96
C LEU A 101 -0.91 -0.22 -10.46
N ALA A 102 -2.19 -0.37 -10.87
CA ALA A 102 -2.59 -0.22 -12.26
C ALA A 102 -2.34 1.20 -12.79
N GLU A 103 -2.68 2.22 -12.02
CA GLU A 103 -2.39 3.63 -12.36
C GLU A 103 -0.89 3.86 -12.54
N SER A 104 -0.07 3.30 -11.66
CA SER A 104 1.39 3.39 -11.77
C SER A 104 1.92 2.68 -13.01
N TYR A 105 1.33 1.56 -13.41
CA TYR A 105 1.66 0.89 -14.68
C TYR A 105 1.23 1.69 -15.91
N ARG A 106 0.07 2.37 -15.87
CA ARG A 106 -0.34 3.28 -16.94
C ARG A 106 0.64 4.43 -17.12
N ALA A 107 1.08 5.04 -16.02
CA ALA A 107 2.06 6.13 -16.03
C ALA A 107 3.47 5.71 -16.50
N THR A 108 3.71 4.40 -16.67
CA THR A 108 4.99 3.86 -17.16
C THR A 108 4.85 3.13 -18.50
N ASP A 109 3.81 3.47 -19.27
CA ASP A 109 3.48 2.91 -20.60
C ASP A 109 3.24 1.39 -20.64
N ARG A 110 2.93 0.77 -19.50
CA ARG A 110 2.61 -0.65 -19.38
C ARG A 110 1.09 -0.86 -19.33
N ALA A 111 0.39 -0.30 -20.32
CA ALA A 111 -1.07 -0.26 -20.36
C ALA A 111 -1.73 -1.64 -20.36
N SER A 112 -1.12 -2.64 -21.01
CA SER A 112 -1.62 -4.02 -21.03
C SER A 112 -1.64 -4.65 -19.63
N VAL A 113 -0.57 -4.45 -18.84
CA VAL A 113 -0.47 -4.93 -17.45
C VAL A 113 -1.48 -4.20 -16.57
N ALA A 114 -1.60 -2.88 -16.72
CA ALA A 114 -2.59 -2.10 -15.98
C ALA A 114 -4.02 -2.60 -16.23
N LYS A 115 -4.35 -2.95 -17.47
CA LYS A 115 -5.66 -3.51 -17.83
C LYS A 115 -5.93 -4.83 -17.10
N GLN A 116 -4.98 -5.76 -17.10
CA GLN A 116 -5.14 -7.05 -16.40
C GLN A 116 -5.35 -6.87 -14.90
N ILE A 117 -4.62 -5.94 -14.28
CA ILE A 117 -4.76 -5.64 -12.85
C ILE A 117 -6.15 -5.06 -12.53
N LEU A 118 -6.65 -4.15 -13.37
CA LEU A 118 -7.98 -3.56 -13.20
C LEU A 118 -9.09 -4.59 -13.43
N GLU A 119 -8.97 -5.45 -14.43
CA GLU A 119 -9.91 -6.56 -14.67
C GLU A 119 -9.98 -7.47 -13.45
N ARG A 120 -8.83 -7.77 -12.83
CA ARG A 120 -8.80 -8.53 -11.57
C ARG A 120 -9.49 -7.79 -10.42
N GLY A 121 -9.22 -6.49 -10.26
CA GLY A 121 -9.88 -5.67 -9.24
C GLY A 121 -11.40 -5.62 -9.43
N LEU A 122 -11.87 -5.47 -10.67
CA LEU A 122 -13.29 -5.47 -11.03
C LEU A 122 -13.95 -6.83 -10.76
N ALA A 123 -13.27 -7.94 -11.03
CA ALA A 123 -13.79 -9.27 -10.72
C ALA A 123 -14.03 -9.48 -9.21
N LEU A 124 -13.34 -8.73 -8.35
CA LEU A 124 -13.50 -8.76 -6.89
C LEU A 124 -14.56 -7.78 -6.37
N ALA A 125 -14.91 -6.74 -7.15
CA ALA A 125 -15.86 -5.70 -6.74
C ALA A 125 -17.26 -6.22 -6.34
N PRO A 126 -17.87 -7.22 -7.02
CA PRO A 126 -19.17 -7.77 -6.61
C PRO A 126 -19.18 -8.39 -5.20
N MET A 127 -18.02 -8.78 -4.68
CA MET A 127 -17.91 -9.35 -3.35
C MET A 127 -17.87 -8.27 -2.25
N MET A 128 -17.54 -7.02 -2.59
CA MET A 128 -17.51 -5.90 -1.64
C MET A 128 -18.91 -5.51 -1.15
N HIS A 129 -19.91 -5.62 -2.02
CA HIS A 129 -21.30 -5.26 -1.70
C HIS A 129 -22.04 -6.29 -0.84
N ARG A 130 -21.50 -7.52 -0.69
CA ARG A 130 -22.13 -8.59 0.10
C ARG A 130 -21.58 -8.73 1.52
N SER A 131 -20.54 -7.95 1.86
CA SER A 131 -19.86 -7.98 3.16
C SER A 131 -20.16 -6.76 4.04
N SER A 132 -21.21 -5.99 3.72
CA SER A 132 -21.74 -4.86 4.50
C SER A 132 -23.02 -5.29 5.21
#